data_AF-A0A4E0QZE3-F1
#
_entry.id   AF-A0A4E0QZE3-F1
#
_cell.length_a   1.000
_cell.length_b   1.000
_cell.length_c   1.000
_cell.angle_alpha   90.00
_cell.angle_beta   90.00
_cell.angle_gamma   90.00
#
_symmetry.space_group_name_H-M   'P 1'
#
loop_
_entity.id
_entity.type
_entity.pdbx_description
1 polymer ?
#
loop_
_entity_poly.entity_id
_entity_poly.type
_entity_poly.pdbx_seq_one_letter_code
_entity_poly.pdbx_strand_id
1 'polypeptide(L)'
;MEVITQERIDELKAKLALLEGDRKAYVETAMHALSENKKRVAELRFENNKLRNVLREGLSAEDHIINHVFHSRQADRACLVNKSGSDAISFMDYRTCDAMKKYNALRHMTVQKEERIEVLKKNYQELFQLIADSQATTAGTNKEGKRLRELENRLDKAHLKHQEAEHIRRTYLQIKDKLQEEQLTYGHSLDALEKQIRLSQEELTELQVMYNDAVLARDASQKELKFQEEVIANDRRRREAELSSMKRVAEGKKSSGEKNGGIGNRESITTEDAQGASGSGSGSSNGDRGTSARGAGISEEQQQKIAKFDETFKHIKEVTGLSDLNQIVKRFESQGETLIHLQELKDKAEKQCQTLREERDRLNQQFEELKYSGETELTSVNQLLDQYKKEAETETQRREKLHQSVSDAGRLLVQCKAGVDHIYDKLTFLNGSAPSSDKFSDVSEGQLPEMLRQCNERLDELMTSLEDVDIQEQLNLMEQEETSDLVVNNEFFSKLEGKMPDYNTRIKLLTTFRETSHDDDDTAGEDNDILTRTALKKQSQQIVEMRNKKRQPRKKKRRSK
;
A
#
# COMPACT_ATOMS: atom_id res chain seq x y z
N MET A 1 9.89 158.96 62.97
CA MET A 1 11.15 158.41 63.51
C MET A 1 10.85 157.91 64.91
N GLU A 2 10.19 156.75 64.99
CA GLU A 2 9.81 156.16 66.27
C GLU A 2 11.05 155.68 66.98
N VAL A 3 11.25 156.26 68.17
CA VAL A 3 12.31 155.97 69.11
C VAL A 3 12.18 154.49 69.48
N ILE A 4 13.17 153.69 69.10
CA ILE A 4 13.34 152.33 69.62
C ILE A 4 13.53 152.47 71.12
N THR A 5 12.51 152.10 71.89
CA THR A 5 12.56 152.08 73.36
C THR A 5 13.47 150.95 73.83
N GLN A 6 14.22 151.18 74.91
CA GLN A 6 15.17 150.20 75.46
C GLN A 6 14.51 148.83 75.74
N GLU A 7 13.23 148.84 76.11
CA GLU A 7 12.40 147.65 76.34
C GLU A 7 12.29 146.74 75.10
N ARG A 8 12.19 147.29 73.89
CA ARG A 8 12.07 146.49 72.66
C ARG A 8 13.39 145.83 72.27
N ILE A 9 14.51 146.48 72.60
CA ILE A 9 15.86 145.90 72.44
C ILE A 9 16.04 144.75 73.43
N ASP A 10 15.58 144.89 74.67
CA ASP A 10 15.70 143.85 75.68
C ASP A 10 14.76 142.67 75.42
N GLU A 11 13.57 142.89 74.87
CA GLU A 11 12.70 141.81 74.35
C GLU A 11 13.36 141.04 73.19
N LEU A 12 13.99 141.73 72.23
CA LEU A 12 14.68 141.07 71.11
C LEU A 12 15.91 140.29 71.59
N LYS A 13 16.65 140.81 72.58
CA LYS A 13 17.75 140.08 73.23
C LYS A 13 17.26 138.86 73.99
N ALA A 14 16.14 138.96 74.70
CA ALA A 14 15.53 137.82 75.39
C ALA A 14 15.06 136.74 74.40
N LYS A 15 14.48 137.15 73.26
CA LYS A 15 14.05 136.22 72.19
C LYS A 15 15.24 135.56 71.48
N LEU A 16 16.34 136.29 71.28
CA LEU A 16 17.60 135.73 70.78
C LEU A 16 18.21 134.74 71.77
N ALA A 17 18.24 135.06 73.07
CA ALA A 17 18.74 134.15 74.11
C ALA A 17 17.90 132.87 74.22
N LEU A 18 16.57 132.96 74.06
CA LEU A 18 15.69 131.80 74.02
C LEU A 18 15.94 130.93 72.78
N LEU A 19 16.06 131.54 71.59
CA LEU A 19 16.40 130.82 70.36
C LEU A 19 17.79 130.17 70.41
N GLU A 20 18.76 130.84 71.03
CA GLU A 20 20.09 130.28 71.27
C GLU A 20 20.03 129.12 72.28
N GLY A 21 19.19 129.23 73.32
CA GLY A 21 18.88 128.16 74.27
C GLY A 21 18.23 126.95 73.61
N ASP A 22 17.20 127.15 72.78
CA ASP A 22 16.50 126.10 72.05
C ASP A 22 17.41 125.44 71.01
N ARG A 23 18.21 126.23 70.28
CA ARG A 23 19.21 125.72 69.34
C ARG A 23 20.25 124.87 70.06
N LYS A 24 20.70 125.32 71.24
CA LYS A 24 21.64 124.56 72.07
C LYS A 24 21.00 123.26 72.59
N ALA A 25 19.79 123.30 73.13
CA ALA A 25 19.06 122.14 73.61
C ALA A 25 18.76 121.14 72.49
N TYR A 26 18.41 121.60 71.29
CA TYR A 26 18.20 120.74 70.12
C TYR A 26 19.50 120.06 69.66
N VAL A 27 20.61 120.81 69.60
CA VAL A 27 21.93 120.25 69.28
C VAL A 27 22.37 119.25 70.35
N GLU A 28 22.18 119.55 71.63
CA GLU A 28 22.50 118.66 72.75
C GLU A 28 21.65 117.38 72.71
N THR A 29 20.34 117.49 72.42
CA THR A 29 19.43 116.34 72.28
C THR A 29 19.81 115.50 71.06
N ALA A 30 20.14 116.12 69.92
CA ALA A 30 20.60 115.42 68.73
C ALA A 30 21.96 114.74 68.94
N MET A 31 22.89 115.38 69.66
CA MET A 31 24.17 114.80 70.05
C MET A 31 24.00 113.65 71.05
N HIS A 32 23.05 113.77 71.99
CA HIS A 32 22.69 112.70 72.93
C HIS A 32 22.09 111.51 72.19
N ALA A 33 21.10 111.73 71.31
CA ALA A 33 20.50 110.68 70.49
C ALA A 33 21.53 110.03 69.54
N LEU A 34 22.46 110.82 68.98
CA LEU A 34 23.56 110.27 68.17
C LEU A 34 24.51 109.41 69.01
N SER A 35 24.80 109.82 70.25
CA SER A 35 25.61 109.06 71.20
C SER A 35 24.93 107.75 71.60
N GLU A 36 23.64 107.78 71.92
CA GLU A 36 22.85 106.58 72.23
C GLU A 36 22.72 105.65 71.03
N ASN A 37 22.45 106.18 69.83
CA ASN A 37 22.42 105.37 68.61
C ASN A 37 23.79 104.73 68.33
N LYS A 38 24.90 105.45 68.55
CA LYS A 38 26.25 104.87 68.43
C LYS A 38 26.48 103.75 69.44
N LYS A 39 26.04 103.91 70.69
CA LYS A 39 26.09 102.85 71.72
C LYS A 39 25.27 101.63 71.30
N ARG A 40 24.03 101.83 70.84
CA ARG A 40 23.16 100.73 70.38
C ARG A 40 23.70 100.00 69.15
N VAL A 41 24.31 100.71 68.20
CA VAL A 41 24.99 100.07 67.05
C VAL A 41 26.19 99.25 67.54
N ALA A 42 26.94 99.72 68.53
CA ALA A 42 28.05 98.97 69.11
C ALA A 42 27.57 97.70 69.84
N GLU A 43 26.47 97.80 70.61
CA GLU A 43 25.82 96.65 71.26
C GLU A 43 25.34 95.63 70.22
N LEU A 44 24.61 96.06 69.19
CA LEU A 44 24.13 95.16 68.13
C LEU A 44 25.28 94.50 67.36
N ARG A 45 26.39 95.21 67.13
CA ARG A 45 27.60 94.63 66.52
C ARG A 45 28.26 93.61 67.44
N PHE A 46 28.30 93.88 68.74
CA PHE A 46 28.81 92.94 69.73
C PHE A 46 27.95 91.69 69.81
N GLU A 47 26.62 91.83 69.87
CA GLU A 47 25.67 90.73 69.84
C GLU A 47 25.75 89.92 68.54
N ASN A 48 25.84 90.58 67.38
CA ASN A 48 26.01 89.90 66.10
C ASN A 48 27.34 89.13 66.04
N ASN A 49 28.42 89.71 66.58
CA ASN A 49 29.71 89.03 66.68
C ASN A 49 29.63 87.81 67.63
N LYS A 50 28.94 87.97 68.76
CA LYS A 50 28.69 86.87 69.72
C LYS A 50 27.88 85.75 69.06
N LEU A 51 26.79 86.06 68.35
CA LEU A 51 25.98 85.08 67.63
C LEU A 51 26.76 84.39 66.52
N ARG A 52 27.60 85.12 65.78
CA ARG A 52 28.50 84.52 64.78
C ARG A 52 29.54 83.58 65.40
N ASN A 53 30.06 83.92 66.58
CA ASN A 53 30.98 83.04 67.30
C ASN A 53 30.27 81.79 67.81
N VAL A 54 29.09 81.91 68.40
CA VAL A 54 28.27 80.77 68.83
C VAL A 54 27.92 79.85 67.65
N LEU A 55 27.54 80.42 66.50
CA LEU A 55 27.27 79.64 65.28
C LEU A 55 28.53 78.91 64.78
N ARG A 56 29.69 79.57 64.81
CA ARG A 56 30.97 78.97 64.42
C ARG A 56 31.38 77.83 65.34
N GLU A 57 31.22 78.01 66.66
CA GLU A 57 31.49 76.99 67.66
C GLU A 57 30.55 75.79 67.49
N GLY A 58 29.25 76.01 67.25
CA GLY A 58 28.28 74.96 66.97
C GLY A 58 28.63 74.14 65.72
N LEU A 59 28.91 74.81 64.60
CA LEU A 59 29.31 74.14 63.35
C LEU A 59 30.64 73.39 63.51
N SER A 60 31.62 73.97 64.21
CA SER A 60 32.89 73.32 64.46
C SER A 60 32.76 72.09 65.38
N ALA A 61 31.84 72.11 66.33
CA ALA A 61 31.55 70.97 67.20
C ALA A 61 30.89 69.82 66.40
N GLU A 62 29.92 70.14 65.53
CA GLU A 62 29.29 69.17 64.63
C GLU A 62 30.32 68.54 63.67
N ASP A 63 31.18 69.35 63.05
CA ASP A 63 32.26 68.86 62.20
C ASP A 63 33.24 67.96 62.96
N HIS A 64 33.56 68.31 64.22
CA HIS A 64 34.42 67.48 65.06
C HIS A 64 33.77 66.12 65.38
N ILE A 65 32.45 66.08 65.63
CA ILE A 65 31.70 64.84 65.86
C ILE A 65 31.61 63.99 64.58
N ILE A 66 31.42 64.60 63.41
CA ILE A 66 31.40 63.87 62.13
C ILE A 66 32.78 63.26 61.87
N ASN A 67 33.85 64.03 62.04
CA ASN A 67 35.22 63.53 61.91
C ASN A 67 35.49 62.39 62.93
N HIS A 68 35.16 62.66 64.20
CA HIS A 68 34.75 61.76 65.29
C HIS A 68 34.38 60.31 64.92
N VAL A 69 33.21 60.21 64.31
CA VAL A 69 32.51 58.96 64.06
C VAL A 69 33.02 58.27 62.79
N PHE A 70 33.44 59.04 61.78
CA PHE A 70 33.85 58.51 60.47
C PHE A 70 35.38 58.41 60.27
N HIS A 71 36.18 58.41 61.34
CA HIS A 71 37.64 58.29 61.25
C HIS A 71 38.13 57.05 60.46
N SER A 72 37.44 55.92 60.60
CA SER A 72 37.77 54.67 59.90
C SER A 72 37.11 54.56 58.50
N ARG A 73 36.13 55.41 58.19
CA ARG A 73 35.35 55.41 56.95
C ARG A 73 35.59 56.68 56.14
N GLN A 74 36.76 56.76 55.53
CA GLN A 74 37.23 57.93 54.77
C GLN A 74 36.30 58.33 53.62
N ALA A 75 35.69 57.35 52.92
CA ALA A 75 34.73 57.62 51.84
C ALA A 75 33.43 58.27 52.35
N ASP A 76 32.92 57.80 53.49
CA ASP A 76 31.69 58.32 54.08
C ASP A 76 31.94 59.72 54.66
N ARG A 77 33.12 59.92 55.26
CA ARG A 77 33.60 61.22 55.74
C ARG A 77 33.65 62.26 54.62
N ALA A 78 34.16 61.91 53.43
CA ALA A 78 34.26 62.83 52.30
C ALA A 78 32.88 63.32 51.80
N CYS A 79 31.84 62.48 51.90
CA CYS A 79 30.47 62.84 51.49
C CYS A 79 29.71 63.70 52.50
N LEU A 80 30.27 63.88 53.71
CA LEU A 80 29.64 64.56 54.84
C LEU A 80 30.32 65.89 55.21
N VAL A 81 31.28 66.35 54.39
CA VAL A 81 31.95 67.65 54.58
C VAL A 81 30.93 68.78 54.35
N ASN A 82 30.89 69.75 55.27
CA ASN A 82 29.98 70.91 55.29
C ASN A 82 28.49 70.56 55.46
N LYS A 83 28.16 69.38 55.98
CA LYS A 83 26.79 68.97 56.30
C LYS A 83 26.56 68.98 57.80
N SER A 84 25.34 69.30 58.23
CA SER A 84 24.98 69.22 59.65
C SER A 84 24.92 67.76 60.12
N GLY A 85 25.07 67.53 61.42
CA GLY A 85 24.92 66.20 62.02
C GLY A 85 23.61 65.50 61.68
N SER A 86 22.50 66.26 61.53
CA SER A 86 21.20 65.70 61.11
C SER A 86 21.22 65.19 59.67
N ASP A 87 21.85 65.92 58.76
CA ASP A 87 21.98 65.52 57.36
C ASP A 87 22.86 64.27 57.23
N ALA A 88 23.89 64.15 58.08
CA ALA A 88 24.74 62.96 58.14
C ALA A 88 23.98 61.70 58.56
N ILE A 89 23.08 61.81 59.55
CA ILE A 89 22.20 60.70 59.97
C ILE A 89 21.31 60.28 58.80
N SER A 90 20.60 61.23 58.17
CA SER A 90 19.71 60.91 57.05
C SER A 90 20.46 60.25 55.88
N PHE A 91 21.67 60.71 55.56
CA PHE A 91 22.50 60.12 54.51
C PHE A 91 22.89 58.67 54.82
N MET A 92 23.26 58.38 56.07
CA MET A 92 23.59 57.02 56.49
C MET A 92 22.36 56.12 56.53
N ASP A 93 21.20 56.65 56.89
CA ASP A 93 19.93 55.92 56.85
C ASP A 93 19.55 55.55 55.42
N TYR A 94 19.62 56.49 54.47
CA TYR A 94 19.39 56.20 53.05
C TYR A 94 20.35 55.13 52.52
N ARG A 95 21.64 55.24 52.84
CA ARG A 95 22.64 54.26 52.40
C ARG A 95 22.39 52.88 53.01
N THR A 96 21.96 52.81 54.27
CA THR A 96 21.62 51.56 54.94
C THR A 96 20.37 50.95 54.30
N CYS A 97 19.37 51.76 53.98
CA CYS A 97 18.19 51.34 53.24
C CYS A 97 18.56 50.79 51.85
N ASP A 98 19.44 51.45 51.11
CA ASP A 98 19.89 51.00 49.79
C ASP A 98 20.70 49.70 49.88
N ALA A 99 21.57 49.56 50.88
CA ALA A 99 22.28 48.32 51.15
C ALA A 99 21.32 47.18 51.50
N MET A 100 20.30 47.45 52.30
CA MET A 100 19.26 46.50 52.67
C MET A 100 18.41 46.08 51.45
N LYS A 101 18.03 47.02 50.59
CA LYS A 101 17.34 46.72 49.33
C LYS A 101 18.18 45.81 48.44
N LYS A 102 19.47 46.11 48.26
CA LYS A 102 20.40 45.27 47.49
C LYS A 102 20.56 43.88 48.11
N TYR A 103 20.68 43.79 49.43
CA TYR A 103 20.75 42.51 50.13
C TYR A 103 19.47 41.69 49.95
N ASN A 104 18.30 42.30 50.12
CA ASN A 104 17.01 41.63 49.92
C ASN A 104 16.84 41.14 48.48
N ALA A 105 17.24 41.94 47.48
CA ALA A 105 17.23 41.53 46.08
C ALA A 105 18.13 40.31 45.83
N LEU A 106 19.36 40.34 46.35
CA LEU A 106 20.28 39.19 46.24
C LEU A 106 19.75 37.96 46.96
N ARG A 107 19.20 38.12 48.16
CA ARG A 107 18.59 37.03 48.93
C ARG A 107 17.43 36.39 48.15
N HIS A 108 16.56 37.20 47.57
CA HIS A 108 15.47 36.71 46.73
C HIS A 108 15.99 35.94 45.51
N MET A 109 17.01 36.45 44.82
CA MET A 109 17.65 35.73 43.72
C MET A 109 18.27 34.40 44.14
N THR A 110 18.88 34.33 45.33
CA THR A 110 19.44 33.09 45.88
C THR A 110 18.33 32.07 46.14
N VAL A 111 17.24 32.48 46.80
CA VAL A 111 16.08 31.60 47.08
C VAL A 111 15.48 31.07 45.78
N GLN A 112 15.26 31.90 44.77
CA GLN A 112 14.75 31.45 43.47
C GLN A 112 15.66 30.42 42.80
N LYS A 113 16.98 30.60 42.90
CA LYS A 113 17.95 29.65 42.35
C LYS A 113 17.96 28.33 43.13
N GLU A 114 17.83 28.39 44.45
CA GLU A 114 17.71 27.20 45.30
C GLU A 114 16.45 26.39 44.96
N GLU A 115 15.29 27.05 44.86
CA GLU A 115 14.04 26.44 44.41
C GLU A 115 14.19 25.80 43.03
N ARG A 116 14.84 26.49 42.08
CA ARG A 116 15.09 25.94 40.74
C ARG A 116 15.97 24.70 40.77
N ILE A 117 16.98 24.67 41.63
CA ILE A 117 17.86 23.50 41.82
C ILE A 117 17.07 22.34 42.41
N GLU A 118 16.19 22.58 43.39
CA GLU A 118 15.35 21.53 43.97
C GLU A 118 14.38 20.93 42.93
N VAL A 119 13.75 21.77 42.12
CA VAL A 119 12.91 21.31 41.00
C VAL A 119 13.72 20.45 40.03
N LEU A 120 14.93 20.90 39.64
CA LEU A 120 15.80 20.13 38.75
C LEU A 120 16.22 18.79 39.36
N LYS A 121 16.51 18.74 40.66
CA LYS A 121 16.82 17.49 41.37
C LYS A 121 15.64 16.52 41.38
N LYS A 122 14.42 17.01 41.63
CA LYS A 122 13.20 16.18 41.58
C LYS A 122 12.99 15.62 40.17
N ASN A 123 13.06 16.47 39.15
CA ASN A 123 12.92 16.04 37.75
C ASN A 123 13.99 14.99 37.38
N TYR A 124 15.23 15.15 37.85
CA TYR A 124 16.28 14.18 37.62
C TYR A 124 16.00 12.82 38.29
N GLN A 125 15.50 12.83 39.52
CA GLN A 125 15.12 11.60 40.24
C GLN A 125 13.96 10.89 39.54
N GLU A 126 12.93 11.63 39.12
CA GLU A 126 11.80 11.09 38.36
C GLU A 126 12.25 10.48 37.03
N LEU A 127 13.12 11.16 36.28
CA LEU A 127 13.66 10.65 35.03
C LEU A 127 14.50 9.39 35.25
N PHE A 128 15.33 9.36 36.29
CA PHE A 128 16.13 8.19 36.64
C PHE A 128 15.25 6.98 36.98
N GLN A 129 14.17 7.21 37.74
CA GLN A 129 13.22 6.15 38.08
C GLN A 129 12.49 5.64 36.85
N LEU A 130 12.05 6.52 35.94
CA LEU A 130 11.39 6.13 34.70
C LEU A 130 12.31 5.32 33.78
N ILE A 131 13.61 5.66 33.71
CA ILE A 131 14.61 4.87 32.98
C ILE A 131 14.76 3.48 33.62
N ALA A 132 14.85 3.40 34.95
CA ALA A 132 14.96 2.13 35.66
C ALA A 132 13.72 1.24 35.44
N ASP A 133 12.52 1.81 35.49
CA ASP A 133 11.26 1.10 35.26
C ASP A 133 11.13 0.63 33.80
N SER A 134 11.57 1.44 32.83
CA SER A 134 11.65 1.06 31.41
C SER A 134 12.64 -0.10 31.19
N GLN A 135 13.82 -0.04 31.81
CA GLN A 135 14.80 -1.13 31.76
C GLN A 135 14.28 -2.40 32.43
N ALA A 136 13.56 -2.30 33.55
CA ALA A 136 12.93 -3.44 34.21
C ALA A 136 11.81 -4.06 33.38
N THR A 137 11.09 -3.24 32.62
CA THR A 137 10.02 -3.67 31.72
C THR A 137 10.59 -4.42 30.51
N THR A 138 11.63 -3.88 29.86
CA THR A 138 12.34 -4.55 28.77
C THR A 138 13.06 -5.83 29.22
N ALA A 139 13.67 -5.82 30.41
CA ALA A 139 14.27 -7.02 31.00
C ALA A 139 13.24 -8.08 31.45
N GLY A 140 11.94 -7.75 31.46
CA GLY A 140 10.87 -8.67 31.86
C GLY A 140 10.82 -8.98 33.36
N THR A 141 11.49 -8.16 34.20
CA THR A 141 11.49 -8.34 35.66
C THR A 141 10.27 -7.68 36.29
N ASN A 142 9.79 -6.57 35.71
CA ASN A 142 8.57 -5.89 36.13
C ASN A 142 7.31 -6.67 35.73
N LYS A 143 6.17 -6.41 36.42
CA LYS A 143 4.87 -7.04 36.15
C LYS A 143 4.43 -6.82 34.70
N GLU A 144 4.64 -5.62 34.18
CA GLU A 144 4.32 -5.27 32.79
C GLU A 144 5.20 -6.04 31.79
N GLY A 145 6.50 -6.15 32.07
CA GLY A 145 7.42 -6.93 31.25
C GLY A 145 7.09 -8.42 31.24
N LYS A 146 6.65 -8.99 32.36
CA LYS A 146 6.15 -10.38 32.42
C LYS A 146 4.89 -10.56 31.58
N ARG A 147 3.93 -9.63 31.69
CA ARG A 147 2.71 -9.63 30.88
C ARG A 147 3.03 -9.51 29.38
N LEU A 148 3.99 -8.68 29.01
CA LEU A 148 4.45 -8.52 27.63
C LEU A 148 5.02 -9.84 27.10
N ARG A 149 5.90 -10.52 27.85
CA ARG A 149 6.40 -11.86 27.50
C ARG A 149 5.29 -12.91 27.40
N GLU A 150 4.29 -12.88 28.27
CA GLU A 150 3.15 -13.80 28.20
C GLU A 150 2.32 -13.57 26.92
N LEU A 151 2.11 -12.30 26.55
CA LEU A 151 1.41 -11.93 25.32
C LEU A 151 2.19 -12.31 24.08
N GLU A 152 3.50 -12.06 24.05
CA GLU A 152 4.40 -12.50 22.97
C GLU A 152 4.35 -14.03 22.81
N ASN A 153 4.52 -14.78 23.89
CA ASN A 153 4.41 -16.25 23.84
C ASN A 153 3.03 -16.73 23.36
N ARG A 154 1.96 -16.01 23.71
CA ARG A 154 0.60 -16.34 23.24
C ARG A 154 0.44 -16.03 21.76
N LEU A 155 1.03 -14.94 21.28
CA LEU A 155 1.07 -14.56 19.87
C LEU A 155 1.84 -15.61 19.05
N ASP A 156 3.04 -15.98 19.49
CA ASP A 156 3.86 -16.99 18.82
C ASP A 156 3.13 -18.34 18.73
N LYS A 157 2.46 -18.75 19.82
CA LYS A 157 1.60 -19.95 19.82
C LYS A 157 0.43 -19.83 18.84
N ALA A 158 -0.17 -18.65 18.71
CA ALA A 158 -1.25 -18.43 17.74
C ALA A 158 -0.72 -18.47 16.29
N HIS A 159 0.46 -17.91 16.04
CA HIS A 159 1.13 -17.98 14.74
C HIS A 159 1.49 -19.41 14.35
N LEU A 160 2.06 -20.20 15.27
CA LEU A 160 2.34 -21.61 15.02
C LEU A 160 1.06 -22.38 14.68
N LYS A 161 -0.01 -22.21 15.47
CA LYS A 161 -1.31 -22.84 15.19
C LYS A 161 -1.89 -22.42 13.84
N HIS A 162 -1.74 -21.15 13.46
CA HIS A 162 -2.19 -20.67 12.15
C HIS A 162 -1.40 -21.32 11.01
N GLN A 163 -0.08 -21.41 11.14
CA GLN A 163 0.77 -22.07 10.14
C GLN A 163 0.45 -23.56 10.02
N GLU A 164 0.22 -24.25 11.13
CA GLU A 164 -0.23 -25.65 11.15
C GLU A 164 -1.60 -25.80 10.47
N ALA A 165 -2.56 -24.93 10.77
CA ALA A 165 -3.87 -24.93 10.14
C ALA A 165 -3.79 -24.67 8.63
N GLU A 166 -2.92 -23.75 8.20
CA GLU A 166 -2.63 -23.48 6.79
C GLU A 166 -2.01 -24.70 6.09
N HIS A 167 -1.06 -25.37 6.73
CA HIS A 167 -0.48 -26.60 6.20
C HIS A 167 -1.55 -27.69 6.03
N ILE A 168 -2.35 -27.93 7.08
CA ILE A 168 -3.46 -28.90 7.05
C ILE A 168 -4.46 -28.54 5.94
N ARG A 169 -4.82 -27.27 5.80
CA ARG A 169 -5.72 -26.78 4.73
C ARG A 169 -5.15 -27.08 3.35
N ARG A 170 -3.86 -26.83 3.12
CA ARG A 170 -3.20 -27.14 1.83
C ARG A 170 -3.23 -28.64 1.54
N THR A 171 -2.96 -29.48 2.53
CA THR A 171 -3.05 -30.94 2.36
C THR A 171 -4.48 -31.37 2.01
N TYR A 172 -5.51 -30.84 2.69
CA TYR A 172 -6.90 -31.16 2.35
C TYR A 172 -7.30 -30.67 0.96
N LEU A 173 -6.80 -29.52 0.52
CA LEU A 173 -7.02 -29.05 -0.85
C LEU A 173 -6.38 -29.99 -1.87
N GLN A 174 -5.14 -30.44 -1.64
CA GLN A 174 -4.49 -31.41 -2.51
C GLN A 174 -5.26 -32.74 -2.58
N ILE A 175 -5.76 -33.24 -1.44
CA ILE A 175 -6.59 -34.44 -1.40
C ILE A 175 -7.89 -34.21 -2.20
N LYS A 176 -8.53 -33.05 -2.03
CA LYS A 176 -9.74 -32.70 -2.79
C LYS A 176 -9.47 -32.67 -4.29
N ASP A 177 -8.39 -32.03 -4.72
CA ASP A 177 -8.02 -31.93 -6.14
C ASP A 177 -7.77 -33.32 -6.73
N LYS A 178 -7.07 -34.19 -5.99
CA LYS A 178 -6.85 -35.60 -6.39
C LYS A 178 -8.15 -36.39 -6.50
N LEU A 179 -9.07 -36.24 -5.54
CA LEU A 179 -10.38 -36.89 -5.61
C LEU A 179 -11.22 -36.37 -6.78
N GLN A 180 -11.11 -35.08 -7.13
CA GLN A 180 -11.78 -34.52 -8.30
C GLN A 180 -11.19 -35.05 -9.61
N GLU A 181 -9.86 -35.17 -9.70
CA GLU A 181 -9.18 -35.85 -10.83
C GLU A 181 -9.65 -37.30 -10.97
N GLU A 182 -9.68 -38.07 -9.87
CA GLU A 182 -10.14 -39.47 -9.87
C GLU A 182 -11.61 -39.59 -10.27
N GLN A 183 -12.47 -38.68 -9.77
CA GLN A 183 -13.89 -38.66 -10.13
C GLN A 183 -14.12 -38.56 -11.65
N LEU A 184 -13.30 -37.77 -12.35
CA LEU A 184 -13.37 -37.64 -13.82
C LEU A 184 -12.96 -38.94 -14.54
N THR A 185 -12.08 -39.75 -13.94
CA THR A 185 -11.62 -41.01 -14.53
C THR A 185 -12.58 -42.18 -14.32
N TYR A 186 -13.37 -42.18 -13.24
CA TYR A 186 -14.28 -43.29 -12.95
C TYR A 186 -15.34 -43.50 -14.03
N GLY A 187 -15.88 -42.43 -14.63
CA GLY A 187 -16.83 -42.55 -15.74
C GLY A 187 -16.25 -43.33 -16.92
N HIS A 188 -15.05 -42.94 -17.37
CA HIS A 188 -14.35 -43.62 -18.47
C HIS A 188 -14.04 -45.08 -18.15
N SER A 189 -13.60 -45.38 -16.92
CA SER A 189 -13.34 -46.76 -16.49
C SER A 189 -14.64 -47.59 -16.44
N LEU A 190 -15.75 -46.98 -16.04
CA LEU A 190 -17.05 -47.63 -15.97
C LEU A 190 -17.60 -47.90 -17.37
N ASP A 191 -17.52 -46.93 -18.28
CA ASP A 191 -17.89 -47.10 -19.69
C ASP A 191 -17.05 -48.20 -20.37
N ALA A 192 -15.75 -48.27 -20.08
CA ALA A 192 -14.87 -49.32 -20.59
C ALA A 192 -15.27 -50.72 -20.09
N LEU A 193 -15.56 -50.83 -18.79
CA LEU A 193 -16.04 -52.08 -18.18
C LEU A 193 -17.43 -52.47 -18.73
N GLU A 194 -18.35 -51.53 -18.84
CA GLU A 194 -19.67 -51.77 -19.45
C GLU A 194 -19.56 -52.25 -20.89
N LYS A 195 -18.67 -51.64 -21.68
CA LYS A 195 -18.41 -52.08 -23.06
C LYS A 195 -17.85 -53.50 -23.09
N GLN A 196 -16.92 -53.84 -22.21
CA GLN A 196 -16.37 -55.19 -22.13
C GLN A 196 -17.41 -56.22 -21.70
N ILE A 197 -18.31 -55.87 -20.79
CA ILE A 197 -19.43 -56.73 -20.40
C ILE A 197 -20.37 -56.96 -21.58
N ARG A 198 -20.71 -55.92 -22.35
CA ARG A 198 -21.57 -56.05 -23.55
C ARG A 198 -20.95 -56.96 -24.59
N LEU A 199 -19.66 -56.77 -24.91
CA LEU A 199 -18.95 -57.65 -25.83
C LEU A 199 -18.93 -59.11 -25.35
N SER A 200 -18.66 -59.33 -24.05
CA SER A 200 -18.69 -60.69 -23.49
C SER A 200 -20.09 -61.32 -23.50
N GLN A 201 -21.14 -60.53 -23.32
CA GLN A 201 -22.53 -60.99 -23.45
C GLN A 201 -22.84 -61.36 -24.91
N GLU A 202 -22.43 -60.54 -25.88
CA GLU A 202 -22.58 -60.81 -27.31
C GLU A 202 -21.84 -62.12 -27.68
N GLU A 203 -20.58 -62.27 -27.30
CA GLU A 203 -19.79 -63.50 -27.50
C GLU A 203 -20.47 -64.72 -26.87
N LEU A 204 -21.05 -64.59 -25.68
CA LEU A 204 -21.77 -65.68 -25.02
C LEU A 204 -23.03 -66.06 -25.79
N THR A 205 -23.78 -65.08 -26.31
CA THR A 205 -24.96 -65.35 -27.14
C THR A 205 -24.58 -66.04 -28.45
N GLU A 206 -23.50 -65.62 -29.12
CA GLU A 206 -22.99 -66.28 -30.33
C GLU A 206 -22.56 -67.72 -30.03
N LEU A 207 -21.83 -67.93 -28.93
CA LEU A 207 -21.39 -69.27 -28.51
C LEU A 207 -22.58 -70.17 -28.16
N GLN A 208 -23.65 -69.61 -27.59
CA GLN A 208 -24.88 -70.35 -27.29
C GLN A 208 -25.62 -70.77 -28.57
N VAL A 209 -25.65 -69.91 -29.60
CA VAL A 209 -26.18 -70.28 -30.93
C VAL A 209 -25.36 -71.40 -31.54
N MET A 210 -24.03 -71.26 -31.56
CA MET A 210 -23.14 -72.31 -32.06
C MET A 210 -23.31 -73.64 -31.31
N TYR A 211 -23.48 -73.59 -29.97
CA TYR A 211 -23.74 -74.77 -29.16
C TYR A 211 -25.06 -75.44 -29.56
N ASN A 212 -26.13 -74.66 -29.72
CA ASN A 212 -27.43 -75.19 -30.16
C ASN A 212 -27.32 -75.84 -31.55
N ASP A 213 -26.62 -75.20 -32.50
CA ASP A 213 -26.39 -75.75 -33.83
C ASP A 213 -25.58 -77.06 -33.78
N ALA A 214 -24.54 -77.12 -32.94
CA ALA A 214 -23.76 -78.34 -32.73
C ALA A 214 -24.60 -79.47 -32.11
N VAL A 215 -25.49 -79.16 -31.16
CA VAL A 215 -26.44 -80.13 -30.58
C VAL A 215 -27.41 -80.63 -31.65
N LEU A 216 -27.98 -79.73 -32.45
CA LEU A 216 -28.88 -80.10 -33.55
C LEU A 216 -28.18 -80.99 -34.59
N ALA A 217 -26.95 -80.65 -34.97
CA ALA A 217 -26.15 -81.45 -35.90
C ALA A 217 -25.81 -82.83 -35.35
N ARG A 218 -25.45 -82.92 -34.06
CA ARG A 218 -25.23 -84.21 -33.36
C ARG A 218 -26.49 -85.06 -33.35
N ASP A 219 -27.63 -84.47 -32.98
CA ASP A 219 -28.90 -85.19 -32.88
C ASP A 219 -29.40 -85.64 -34.26
N ALA A 220 -29.21 -84.82 -35.31
CA ALA A 220 -29.47 -85.19 -36.69
C ALA A 220 -28.58 -86.38 -37.13
N SER A 221 -27.29 -86.33 -36.82
CA SER A 221 -26.34 -87.41 -37.15
C SER A 221 -26.68 -88.70 -36.40
N GLN A 222 -27.08 -88.62 -35.12
CA GLN A 222 -27.53 -89.78 -34.35
C GLN A 222 -28.83 -90.39 -34.88
N LYS A 223 -29.78 -89.55 -35.32
CA LYS A 223 -31.02 -90.02 -35.97
C LYS A 223 -30.72 -90.73 -37.28
N GLU A 224 -29.86 -90.15 -38.12
CA GLU A 224 -29.44 -90.76 -39.38
C GLU A 224 -28.70 -92.09 -39.16
N LEU A 225 -27.79 -92.15 -38.18
CA LEU A 225 -27.09 -93.37 -37.81
C LEU A 225 -28.08 -94.47 -37.40
N LYS A 226 -29.04 -94.16 -36.52
CA LYS A 226 -30.08 -95.12 -36.10
C LYS A 226 -30.93 -95.60 -37.28
N PHE A 227 -31.32 -94.68 -38.17
CA PHE A 227 -32.06 -95.03 -39.38
C PHE A 227 -31.26 -95.99 -40.28
N GLN A 228 -29.98 -95.71 -40.51
CA GLN A 228 -29.11 -96.60 -41.29
C GLN A 228 -28.89 -97.95 -40.60
N GLU A 229 -28.71 -97.98 -39.28
CA GLU A 229 -28.62 -99.22 -38.51
C GLU A 229 -29.90 -100.07 -38.63
N GLU A 230 -31.08 -99.45 -38.55
CA GLU A 230 -32.36 -100.12 -38.75
C GLU A 230 -32.52 -100.66 -40.19
N VAL A 231 -32.14 -99.87 -41.20
CA VAL A 231 -32.13 -100.30 -42.60
C VAL A 231 -31.21 -101.51 -42.78
N ILE A 232 -29.97 -101.45 -42.27
CA ILE A 232 -29.01 -102.55 -42.35
C ILE A 232 -29.53 -103.79 -41.60
N ALA A 233 -30.15 -103.62 -40.43
CA ALA A 233 -30.72 -104.71 -39.66
C ALA A 233 -31.91 -105.37 -40.39
N ASN A 234 -32.79 -104.57 -41.02
CA ASN A 234 -33.90 -105.06 -41.83
C ASN A 234 -33.39 -105.79 -43.08
N ASP A 235 -32.39 -105.24 -43.77
CA ASP A 235 -31.71 -105.86 -44.90
C ASP A 235 -31.07 -107.19 -44.52
N ARG A 236 -30.38 -107.24 -43.38
CA ARG A 236 -29.81 -108.49 -42.83
C ARG A 236 -30.91 -109.51 -42.56
N ARG A 237 -31.99 -109.11 -41.88
CA ARG A 237 -33.16 -109.98 -41.62
C ARG A 237 -33.78 -110.51 -42.91
N ARG A 238 -33.91 -109.66 -43.94
CA ARG A 238 -34.42 -110.05 -45.25
C ARG A 238 -33.50 -111.05 -45.94
N ARG A 239 -32.19 -110.77 -46.00
CA ARG A 239 -31.19 -111.69 -46.58
C ARG A 239 -31.14 -113.02 -45.83
N GLU A 240 -31.24 -113.00 -44.50
CA GLU A 240 -31.29 -114.22 -43.69
C GLU A 240 -32.56 -115.03 -43.93
N ALA A 241 -33.71 -114.36 -44.08
CA ALA A 241 -34.96 -115.01 -44.47
C ALA A 241 -34.88 -115.62 -45.89
N GLU A 242 -34.31 -114.90 -46.85
CA GLU A 242 -34.05 -115.39 -48.21
C GLU A 242 -33.09 -116.60 -48.19
N LEU A 243 -31.95 -116.50 -47.48
CA LEU A 243 -30.99 -117.61 -47.31
C LEU A 243 -31.62 -118.81 -46.60
N SER A 244 -32.43 -118.60 -45.57
CA SER A 244 -33.17 -119.64 -44.87
C SER A 244 -34.17 -120.34 -45.79
N SER A 245 -34.89 -119.58 -46.62
CA SER A 245 -35.79 -120.13 -47.64
C SER A 245 -35.04 -120.98 -48.67
N MET A 246 -33.88 -120.51 -49.16
CA MET A 246 -33.03 -121.25 -50.09
C MET A 246 -32.42 -122.49 -49.45
N LYS A 247 -31.98 -122.41 -48.19
CA LYS A 247 -31.53 -123.58 -47.42
C LYS A 247 -32.63 -124.62 -47.29
N ARG A 248 -33.87 -124.22 -46.97
CA ARG A 248 -35.02 -125.14 -46.94
C ARG A 248 -35.28 -125.80 -48.30
N VAL A 249 -35.17 -125.05 -49.40
CA VAL A 249 -35.29 -125.61 -50.76
C VAL A 249 -34.13 -126.56 -51.07
N ALA A 250 -32.90 -126.22 -50.67
CA ALA A 250 -31.72 -127.04 -50.87
C ALA A 250 -31.76 -128.33 -50.03
N GLU A 251 -32.19 -128.28 -48.77
CA GLU A 251 -32.42 -129.44 -47.90
C GLU A 251 -33.59 -130.29 -48.42
N GLY A 252 -34.64 -129.68 -48.97
CA GLY A 252 -35.72 -130.40 -49.68
C GLY A 252 -35.22 -131.14 -50.94
N LYS A 253 -34.28 -130.54 -51.68
CA LYS A 253 -33.63 -131.18 -52.83
C LYS A 253 -32.61 -132.24 -52.42
N LYS A 254 -31.89 -132.06 -51.31
CA LYS A 254 -30.93 -133.04 -50.77
C LYS A 254 -31.64 -134.26 -50.18
N SER A 255 -32.74 -134.07 -49.44
CA SER A 255 -33.60 -135.16 -48.97
C SER A 255 -34.36 -135.90 -50.09
N SER A 256 -34.56 -135.26 -51.25
CA SER A 256 -35.03 -135.92 -52.47
C SER A 256 -33.91 -136.60 -53.28
N GLY A 257 -32.69 -136.05 -53.23
CA GLY A 257 -31.49 -136.58 -53.89
C GLY A 257 -30.81 -137.73 -53.14
N GLU A 258 -31.03 -137.88 -51.83
CA GLU A 258 -30.49 -138.98 -51.02
C GLU A 258 -31.18 -140.34 -51.25
N LYS A 259 -32.24 -140.38 -52.06
CA LYS A 259 -32.93 -141.64 -52.45
C LYS A 259 -32.55 -142.21 -53.83
N ASN A 260 -31.64 -141.58 -54.59
CA ASN A 260 -31.12 -142.15 -55.83
C ASN A 260 -29.59 -142.03 -55.87
N GLY A 261 -28.93 -143.18 -55.76
CA GLY A 261 -27.53 -143.27 -55.39
C GLY A 261 -26.50 -142.91 -56.45
N GLY A 262 -25.24 -143.07 -56.03
CA GLY A 262 -24.26 -143.79 -56.82
C GLY A 262 -23.18 -142.99 -57.54
N ILE A 263 -21.98 -143.04 -56.96
CA ILE A 263 -20.69 -143.32 -57.62
C ILE A 263 -19.95 -142.16 -58.32
N GLY A 264 -18.73 -141.94 -57.79
CA GLY A 264 -17.51 -141.60 -58.54
C GLY A 264 -17.23 -140.10 -58.66
N ASN A 265 -15.99 -139.62 -58.67
CA ASN A 265 -14.64 -140.16 -58.47
C ASN A 265 -13.70 -138.93 -58.50
N ARG A 266 -12.50 -139.02 -57.90
CA ARG A 266 -11.22 -138.33 -58.24
C ARG A 266 -11.24 -136.84 -58.63
N GLU A 267 -10.39 -135.95 -58.13
CA GLU A 267 -8.94 -135.97 -57.95
C GLU A 267 -8.61 -134.60 -57.28
N SER A 268 -7.83 -134.56 -56.19
CA SER A 268 -6.39 -134.21 -56.14
C SER A 268 -6.06 -132.71 -56.31
N ILE A 269 -4.96 -132.31 -55.64
CA ILE A 269 -4.09 -131.12 -55.89
C ILE A 269 -4.53 -129.85 -55.12
N THR A 270 -3.93 -129.57 -53.94
CA THR A 270 -2.83 -128.61 -53.67
C THR A 270 -3.19 -127.16 -54.07
N THR A 271 -2.87 -126.08 -53.36
CA THR A 271 -1.65 -125.68 -52.65
C THR A 271 -1.96 -124.45 -51.77
N GLU A 272 -1.10 -124.30 -50.77
CA GLU A 272 -0.66 -123.08 -50.09
C GLU A 272 -0.35 -121.87 -50.99
N ASP A 273 -0.34 -120.70 -50.33
CA ASP A 273 0.46 -119.49 -50.59
C ASP A 273 -0.02 -118.34 -51.50
N ALA A 274 0.48 -117.17 -51.06
CA ALA A 274 0.61 -115.83 -51.67
C ALA A 274 -0.58 -114.86 -51.46
N GLN A 275 -0.47 -113.76 -50.69
CA GLN A 275 0.42 -112.58 -50.79
C GLN A 275 0.41 -111.85 -52.15
N GLY A 276 0.26 -110.52 -52.08
CA GLY A 276 0.41 -109.55 -53.18
C GLY A 276 -0.86 -108.69 -53.33
N ALA A 277 -0.96 -107.46 -52.86
CA ALA A 277 -0.15 -106.24 -53.05
C ALA A 277 -0.18 -105.64 -54.47
N SER A 278 -0.39 -104.32 -54.47
CA SER A 278 -0.18 -103.35 -55.57
C SER A 278 -1.14 -103.41 -56.76
N GLY A 279 -1.53 -102.31 -57.39
CA GLY A 279 -0.98 -100.96 -57.37
C GLY A 279 -0.62 -100.52 -58.79
N SER A 280 -1.24 -99.41 -59.23
CA SER A 280 -0.79 -98.46 -60.26
C SER A 280 -0.81 -98.84 -61.74
N GLY A 281 -1.17 -97.85 -62.58
CA GLY A 281 -0.44 -97.59 -63.82
C GLY A 281 -1.19 -97.66 -65.15
N SER A 282 -1.73 -96.51 -65.57
CA SER A 282 -1.64 -95.88 -66.90
C SER A 282 -1.30 -96.72 -68.15
N GLY A 283 -2.06 -96.50 -69.25
CA GLY A 283 -1.49 -96.50 -70.60
C GLY A 283 -2.38 -96.97 -71.76
N SER A 284 -2.84 -96.01 -72.55
CA SER A 284 -2.96 -96.00 -74.03
C SER A 284 -3.52 -97.18 -74.85
N SER A 285 -4.53 -96.81 -75.65
CA SER A 285 -4.61 -96.90 -77.13
C SER A 285 -5.26 -98.10 -77.83
N ASN A 286 -6.14 -97.70 -78.76
CA ASN A 286 -6.42 -98.22 -80.11
C ASN A 286 -7.26 -99.50 -80.36
N GLY A 287 -8.13 -99.37 -81.37
CA GLY A 287 -8.66 -100.46 -82.20
C GLY A 287 -10.17 -100.66 -82.04
N ASP A 288 -11.02 -99.94 -82.77
CA ASP A 288 -11.48 -100.24 -84.15
C ASP A 288 -12.68 -101.21 -84.20
N ARG A 289 -13.62 -100.87 -85.09
CA ARG A 289 -14.74 -101.64 -85.68
C ARG A 289 -16.10 -101.66 -84.98
N GLY A 290 -17.01 -100.84 -85.52
CA GLY A 290 -17.88 -101.36 -86.59
C GLY A 290 -19.40 -101.31 -86.38
N THR A 291 -20.03 -100.29 -87.00
CA THR A 291 -21.33 -100.27 -87.73
C THR A 291 -22.62 -100.59 -86.93
N SER A 292 -23.79 -99.97 -87.12
CA SER A 292 -24.40 -99.29 -88.28
C SER A 292 -25.66 -98.50 -87.83
N ALA A 293 -25.95 -97.36 -88.47
CA ALA A 293 -27.21 -97.06 -89.17
C ALA A 293 -27.69 -95.58 -89.08
N ARG A 294 -27.77 -94.95 -90.27
CA ARG A 294 -28.77 -93.95 -90.76
C ARG A 294 -28.93 -92.64 -89.96
N GLY A 295 -28.88 -91.42 -90.49
CA GLY A 295 -29.02 -90.90 -91.85
C GLY A 295 -29.86 -89.62 -91.78
N ALA A 296 -29.34 -88.48 -92.25
CA ALA A 296 -30.09 -87.29 -92.68
C ALA A 296 -29.10 -86.26 -93.26
N GLY A 297 -29.32 -85.82 -94.50
CA GLY A 297 -28.51 -84.79 -95.15
C GLY A 297 -28.67 -83.45 -94.44
N ILE A 298 -27.55 -82.85 -94.05
CA ILE A 298 -27.49 -81.52 -93.43
C ILE A 298 -27.65 -80.48 -94.55
N SER A 299 -28.54 -79.51 -94.37
CA SER A 299 -28.77 -78.42 -95.33
C SER A 299 -27.51 -77.55 -95.46
N GLU A 300 -27.23 -77.03 -96.66
CA GLU A 300 -26.05 -76.21 -96.95
C GLU A 300 -25.93 -74.97 -96.04
N GLU A 301 -27.06 -74.39 -95.60
CA GLU A 301 -27.08 -73.32 -94.58
C GLU A 301 -26.61 -73.78 -93.19
N GLN A 302 -26.92 -75.01 -92.79
CA GLN A 302 -26.45 -75.57 -91.52
C GLN A 302 -24.95 -75.88 -91.60
N GLN A 303 -24.47 -76.34 -92.75
CA GLN A 303 -23.04 -76.57 -92.98
C GLN A 303 -22.23 -75.26 -92.96
N GLN A 304 -22.75 -74.17 -93.53
CA GLN A 304 -22.12 -72.85 -93.44
C GLN A 304 -22.13 -72.26 -92.03
N LYS A 305 -23.20 -72.49 -91.24
CA LYS A 305 -23.24 -72.10 -89.83
C LYS A 305 -22.21 -72.90 -89.01
N ILE A 306 -22.09 -74.20 -89.25
CA ILE A 306 -21.08 -75.04 -88.60
C ILE A 306 -19.67 -74.55 -88.96
N ALA A 307 -19.40 -74.23 -90.23
CA ALA A 307 -18.11 -73.68 -90.65
C ALA A 307 -17.76 -72.34 -89.96
N LYS A 308 -18.74 -71.44 -89.80
CA LYS A 308 -18.56 -70.18 -89.04
C LYS A 308 -18.33 -70.43 -87.55
N PHE A 309 -19.03 -71.39 -86.95
CA PHE A 309 -18.80 -71.78 -85.56
C PHE A 309 -17.41 -72.43 -85.38
N ASP A 310 -16.95 -73.23 -86.34
CA ASP A 310 -15.61 -73.82 -86.29
C ASP A 310 -14.49 -72.78 -86.47
N GLU A 311 -14.70 -71.78 -87.31
CA GLU A 311 -13.75 -70.66 -87.50
C GLU A 311 -13.66 -69.78 -86.24
N THR A 312 -14.82 -69.39 -85.69
CA THR A 312 -14.87 -68.64 -84.42
C THR A 312 -14.32 -69.46 -83.25
N PHE A 313 -14.54 -70.77 -83.22
CA PHE A 313 -13.98 -71.67 -82.23
C PHE A 313 -12.46 -71.79 -82.34
N LYS A 314 -11.91 -71.89 -83.55
CA LYS A 314 -10.46 -71.84 -83.78
C LYS A 314 -9.87 -70.53 -83.27
N HIS A 315 -10.52 -69.42 -83.56
CA HIS A 315 -10.07 -68.11 -83.08
C HIS A 315 -10.09 -68.03 -81.54
N ILE A 316 -11.15 -68.50 -80.88
CA ILE A 316 -11.23 -68.55 -79.41
C ILE A 316 -10.14 -69.48 -78.84
N LYS A 317 -9.89 -70.63 -79.47
CA LYS A 317 -8.86 -71.58 -79.07
C LYS A 317 -7.44 -71.02 -79.22
N GLU A 318 -7.19 -70.25 -80.27
CA GLU A 318 -5.90 -69.56 -80.49
C GLU A 318 -5.69 -68.43 -79.47
N VAL A 319 -6.73 -67.64 -79.18
CA VAL A 319 -6.65 -66.52 -78.22
C VAL A 319 -6.56 -66.99 -76.77
N THR A 320 -7.28 -68.06 -76.41
CA THR A 320 -7.26 -68.61 -75.04
C THR A 320 -6.16 -69.63 -74.81
N GLY A 321 -5.55 -70.18 -75.86
CA GLY A 321 -4.49 -71.20 -75.79
C GLY A 321 -4.93 -72.55 -75.23
N LEU A 322 -6.24 -72.77 -75.05
CA LEU A 322 -6.81 -73.97 -74.42
C LEU A 322 -7.46 -74.87 -75.47
N SER A 323 -7.17 -76.18 -75.42
CA SER A 323 -7.57 -77.11 -76.46
C SER A 323 -8.96 -77.72 -76.30
N ASP A 324 -9.53 -77.68 -75.10
CA ASP A 324 -10.77 -78.33 -74.69
C ASP A 324 -11.84 -77.27 -74.34
N LEU A 325 -13.03 -77.41 -74.93
CA LEU A 325 -14.15 -76.48 -74.78
C LEU A 325 -14.56 -76.32 -73.31
N ASN A 326 -14.56 -77.41 -72.54
CA ASN A 326 -14.94 -77.38 -71.13
C ASN A 326 -13.95 -76.58 -70.27
N GLN A 327 -12.66 -76.57 -70.65
CA GLN A 327 -11.63 -75.81 -69.95
C GLN A 327 -11.74 -74.31 -70.25
N ILE A 328 -12.12 -73.95 -71.49
CA ILE A 328 -12.40 -72.56 -71.87
C ILE A 328 -13.58 -72.04 -71.05
N VAL A 329 -14.69 -72.80 -70.98
CA VAL A 329 -15.89 -72.41 -70.22
C VAL A 329 -15.56 -72.21 -68.74
N LYS A 330 -14.90 -73.17 -68.09
CA LYS A 330 -14.50 -73.04 -66.67
C LYS A 330 -13.57 -71.85 -66.41
N ARG A 331 -12.67 -71.54 -67.35
CA ARG A 331 -11.79 -70.37 -67.24
C ARG A 331 -12.57 -69.07 -67.36
N PHE A 332 -13.51 -68.97 -68.30
CA PHE A 332 -14.39 -67.81 -68.43
C PHE A 332 -15.28 -67.62 -67.20
N GLU A 333 -15.85 -68.71 -66.65
CA GLU A 333 -16.61 -68.68 -65.40
C GLU A 333 -15.75 -68.18 -64.23
N SER A 334 -14.55 -68.75 -64.04
CA SER A 334 -13.62 -68.32 -62.98
C SER A 334 -13.11 -66.88 -63.16
N GLN A 335 -12.93 -66.42 -64.41
CA GLN A 335 -12.57 -65.03 -64.71
C GLN A 335 -13.75 -64.09 -64.45
N GLY A 336 -14.99 -64.52 -64.74
CA GLY A 336 -16.20 -63.80 -64.39
C GLY A 336 -16.34 -63.64 -62.87
N GLU A 337 -16.16 -64.71 -62.11
CA GLU A 337 -16.16 -64.68 -60.64
C GLU A 337 -15.04 -63.77 -60.09
N THR A 338 -13.83 -63.87 -60.65
CA THR A 338 -12.69 -63.01 -60.25
C THR A 338 -12.96 -61.54 -60.56
N LEU A 339 -13.60 -61.24 -61.69
CA LEU A 339 -13.98 -59.88 -62.09
C LEU A 339 -15.06 -59.31 -61.16
N ILE A 340 -16.08 -60.10 -60.82
CA ILE A 340 -17.10 -59.71 -59.83
C ILE A 340 -16.43 -59.42 -58.48
N HIS A 341 -15.54 -60.29 -58.03
CA HIS A 341 -14.83 -60.08 -56.77
C HIS A 341 -13.94 -58.83 -56.77
N LEU A 342 -13.21 -58.56 -57.86
CA LEU A 342 -12.43 -57.33 -58.01
C LEU A 342 -13.32 -56.09 -58.04
N GLN A 343 -14.48 -56.17 -58.68
CA GLN A 343 -15.47 -55.09 -58.73
C GLN A 343 -16.00 -54.79 -57.33
N GLU A 344 -16.37 -55.82 -56.56
CA GLU A 344 -16.81 -55.65 -55.16
C GLU A 344 -15.71 -55.04 -54.28
N LEU A 345 -14.46 -55.44 -54.47
CA LEU A 345 -13.32 -54.92 -53.70
C LEU A 345 -13.02 -53.46 -54.08
N LYS A 346 -13.14 -53.11 -55.36
CA LYS A 346 -13.08 -51.73 -55.85
C LYS A 346 -14.20 -50.89 -55.23
N ASP A 347 -15.44 -51.36 -55.27
CA ASP A 347 -16.60 -50.63 -54.74
C ASP A 347 -16.49 -50.45 -53.21
N LYS A 348 -15.97 -51.45 -52.48
CA LYS A 348 -15.67 -51.32 -51.05
C LYS A 348 -14.58 -50.29 -50.77
N ALA A 349 -13.48 -50.31 -51.53
CA ALA A 349 -12.40 -49.34 -51.40
C ALA A 349 -12.85 -47.91 -51.75
N GLU A 350 -13.71 -47.77 -52.77
CA GLU A 350 -14.29 -46.49 -53.18
C GLU A 350 -15.22 -45.93 -52.10
N LYS A 351 -16.09 -46.76 -51.51
CA LYS A 351 -16.91 -46.39 -50.35
C LYS A 351 -16.06 -45.96 -49.16
N GLN A 352 -15.00 -46.70 -48.82
CA GLN A 352 -14.09 -46.35 -47.73
C GLN A 352 -13.36 -45.03 -48.00
N CYS A 353 -12.92 -44.79 -49.23
CA CYS A 353 -12.33 -43.51 -49.62
C CYS A 353 -13.33 -42.36 -49.48
N GLN A 354 -14.59 -42.60 -49.80
CA GLN A 354 -15.64 -41.59 -49.68
C GLN A 354 -15.96 -41.27 -48.23
N THR A 355 -16.11 -42.28 -47.36
CA THR A 355 -16.33 -42.06 -45.91
C THR A 355 -15.16 -41.32 -45.27
N LEU A 356 -13.92 -41.68 -45.61
CA LEU A 356 -12.72 -40.98 -45.10
C LEU A 356 -12.63 -39.54 -45.61
N ARG A 357 -13.08 -39.26 -46.83
CA ARG A 357 -13.15 -37.89 -47.35
C ARG A 357 -14.18 -37.06 -46.60
N GLU A 358 -15.36 -37.62 -46.34
CA GLU A 358 -16.44 -36.98 -45.58
C GLU A 358 -16.00 -36.72 -44.12
N GLU A 359 -15.34 -37.68 -43.47
CA GLU A 359 -14.77 -37.50 -42.13
C GLU A 359 -13.70 -36.42 -42.10
N ARG A 360 -12.81 -36.38 -43.10
CA ARG A 360 -11.78 -35.35 -43.22
C ARG A 360 -12.39 -33.97 -43.44
N ASP A 361 -13.41 -33.86 -44.29
CA ASP A 361 -14.10 -32.59 -44.52
C ASP A 361 -14.88 -32.13 -43.27
N ARG A 362 -15.51 -33.06 -42.53
CA ARG A 362 -16.16 -32.79 -41.25
C ARG A 362 -15.18 -32.32 -40.17
N LEU A 363 -14.05 -33.01 -40.01
CA LEU A 363 -13.01 -32.63 -39.06
C LEU A 363 -12.41 -31.26 -39.42
N ASN A 364 -12.23 -30.98 -40.71
CA ASN A 364 -11.71 -29.70 -41.16
C ASN A 364 -12.70 -28.55 -40.86
N GLN A 365 -14.01 -28.77 -41.00
CA GLN A 365 -15.02 -27.79 -40.60
C GLN A 365 -15.00 -27.53 -39.09
N GLN A 366 -14.93 -28.58 -38.27
CA GLN A 366 -14.81 -28.44 -36.82
C GLN A 366 -13.52 -27.69 -36.42
N PHE A 367 -12.42 -27.94 -37.11
CA PHE A 367 -11.16 -27.24 -36.88
C PHE A 367 -11.26 -25.74 -37.21
N GLU A 368 -11.85 -25.38 -38.35
CA GLU A 368 -12.07 -23.97 -38.69
C GLU A 368 -13.02 -23.30 -37.68
N GLU A 369 -14.09 -23.97 -37.27
CA GLU A 369 -15.01 -23.46 -36.24
C GLU A 369 -14.30 -23.23 -34.90
N LEU A 370 -13.45 -24.16 -34.45
CA LEU A 370 -12.63 -24.01 -33.25
C LEU A 370 -11.59 -22.89 -33.36
N LYS A 371 -10.95 -22.76 -34.53
CA LYS A 371 -9.93 -21.74 -34.79
C LYS A 371 -10.54 -20.33 -34.73
N TYR A 372 -11.71 -20.14 -35.34
CA TYR A 372 -12.37 -18.83 -35.37
C TYR A 372 -13.17 -18.53 -34.08
N SER A 373 -13.78 -19.54 -33.43
CA SER A 373 -14.46 -19.35 -32.15
C SER A 373 -13.48 -19.01 -31.03
N GLY A 374 -12.34 -19.71 -30.94
CA GLY A 374 -11.32 -19.42 -29.93
C GLY A 374 -10.72 -18.02 -30.04
N GLU A 375 -10.55 -17.51 -31.27
CA GLU A 375 -10.04 -16.15 -31.50
C GLU A 375 -11.08 -15.08 -31.12
N THR A 376 -12.37 -15.32 -31.37
CA THR A 376 -13.46 -14.42 -30.94
C THR A 376 -13.64 -14.40 -29.43
N GLU A 377 -13.55 -15.54 -28.75
CA GLU A 377 -13.62 -15.61 -27.29
C GLU A 377 -12.45 -14.88 -26.65
N LEU A 378 -11.22 -15.11 -27.13
CA LEU A 378 -10.03 -14.43 -26.62
C LEU A 378 -10.11 -12.91 -26.81
N THR A 379 -10.66 -12.46 -27.94
CA THR A 379 -10.88 -11.03 -28.21
C THR A 379 -11.92 -10.44 -27.27
N SER A 380 -13.01 -11.16 -26.99
CA SER A 380 -14.04 -10.72 -26.04
C SER A 380 -13.49 -10.64 -24.61
N VAL A 381 -12.68 -11.61 -24.21
CA VAL A 381 -12.03 -11.67 -22.88
C VAL A 381 -11.04 -10.52 -22.75
N ASN A 382 -10.22 -10.26 -23.77
CA ASN A 382 -9.28 -9.14 -23.76
C ASN A 382 -10.00 -7.78 -23.70
N GLN A 383 -11.10 -7.61 -24.42
CA GLN A 383 -11.92 -6.40 -24.35
C GLN A 383 -12.52 -6.20 -22.95
N LEU A 384 -13.02 -7.27 -22.33
CA LEU A 384 -13.55 -7.23 -20.96
C LEU A 384 -12.44 -6.91 -19.95
N LEU A 385 -11.25 -7.47 -20.12
CA LEU A 385 -10.09 -7.23 -19.27
C LEU A 385 -9.63 -5.76 -19.38
N ASP A 386 -9.64 -5.19 -20.58
CA ASP A 386 -9.33 -3.77 -20.79
C ASP A 386 -10.42 -2.84 -20.23
N GLN A 387 -11.69 -3.24 -20.23
CA GLN A 387 -12.75 -2.51 -19.54
C GLN A 387 -12.51 -2.50 -18.03
N TYR A 388 -12.23 -3.65 -17.42
CA TYR A 388 -11.94 -3.74 -15.99
C TYR A 388 -10.67 -2.97 -15.60
N LYS A 389 -9.63 -2.96 -16.45
CA LYS A 389 -8.45 -2.12 -16.22
C LYS A 389 -8.80 -0.64 -16.21
N LYS A 390 -9.60 -0.18 -17.19
CA LYS A 390 -10.05 1.21 -17.25
C LYS A 390 -10.90 1.58 -16.03
N GLU A 391 -11.83 0.72 -15.62
CA GLU A 391 -12.64 0.95 -14.43
C GLU A 391 -11.76 1.04 -13.17
N ALA A 392 -10.80 0.13 -13.03
CA ALA A 392 -9.84 0.18 -11.92
C ALA A 392 -9.00 1.47 -11.94
N GLU A 393 -8.53 1.93 -13.10
CA GLU A 393 -7.83 3.21 -13.24
C GLU A 393 -8.71 4.41 -12.88
N THR A 394 -10.00 4.39 -13.25
CA THR A 394 -10.92 5.47 -12.88
C THR A 394 -11.21 5.50 -11.38
N GLU A 395 -11.36 4.34 -10.73
CA GLU A 395 -11.59 4.26 -9.29
C GLU A 395 -10.32 4.59 -8.49
N THR A 396 -9.12 4.27 -8.99
CA THR A 396 -7.87 4.72 -8.35
C THR A 396 -7.71 6.23 -8.42
N GLN A 397 -7.99 6.85 -9.58
CA GLN A 397 -8.00 8.30 -9.71
C GLN A 397 -9.05 8.96 -8.81
N ARG A 398 -10.24 8.35 -8.68
CA ARG A 398 -11.29 8.83 -7.78
C ARG A 398 -10.85 8.76 -6.32
N ARG A 399 -10.22 7.66 -5.92
CA ARG A 399 -9.66 7.49 -4.57
C ARG A 399 -8.58 8.53 -4.27
N GLU A 400 -7.71 8.82 -5.23
CA GLU A 400 -6.64 9.81 -5.07
C GLU A 400 -7.20 11.23 -4.91
N LYS A 401 -8.20 11.60 -5.73
CA LYS A 401 -8.92 12.88 -5.57
C LYS A 401 -9.62 12.99 -4.21
N LEU A 402 -10.27 11.92 -3.75
CA LEU A 402 -10.92 11.91 -2.44
C LEU A 402 -9.88 12.02 -1.31
N HIS A 403 -8.74 11.35 -1.44
CA HIS A 403 -7.66 11.44 -0.47
C HIS A 403 -7.05 12.84 -0.41
N GLN A 404 -6.85 13.49 -1.56
CA GLN A 404 -6.42 14.89 -1.64
C GLN A 404 -7.45 15.80 -0.95
N SER A 405 -8.74 15.67 -1.27
CA SER A 405 -9.80 16.46 -0.64
C SER A 405 -9.88 16.27 0.88
N VAL A 406 -9.65 15.06 1.39
CA VAL A 406 -9.59 14.79 2.83
C VAL A 406 -8.34 15.39 3.46
N SER A 407 -7.19 15.33 2.78
CA SER A 407 -5.95 15.97 3.21
C SER A 407 -6.11 17.49 3.29
N ASP A 408 -6.74 18.10 2.30
CA ASP A 408 -7.00 19.54 2.26
C ASP A 408 -7.97 19.96 3.37
N ALA A 409 -9.04 19.20 3.58
CA ALA A 409 -9.97 19.41 4.69
C ALA A 409 -9.26 19.25 6.06
N GLY A 410 -8.34 18.29 6.17
CA GLY A 410 -7.50 18.11 7.36
C GLY A 410 -6.57 19.30 7.60
N ARG A 411 -5.89 19.80 6.56
CA ARG A 411 -5.03 21.00 6.63
C ARG A 411 -5.84 22.23 7.06
N LEU A 412 -7.02 22.44 6.47
CA LEU A 412 -7.93 23.51 6.85
C LEU A 412 -8.37 23.39 8.31
N LEU A 413 -8.70 22.18 8.76
CA LEU A 413 -9.11 21.94 10.14
C LEU A 413 -7.98 22.21 11.14
N VAL A 414 -6.73 21.88 10.81
CA VAL A 414 -5.56 22.24 11.62
C VAL A 414 -5.36 23.76 11.67
N GLN A 415 -5.50 24.46 10.55
CA GLN A 415 -5.44 25.92 10.51
C GLN A 415 -6.55 26.56 11.35
N CYS A 416 -7.79 26.06 11.25
CA CYS A 416 -8.90 26.51 12.08
C CYS A 416 -8.64 26.24 13.57
N LYS A 417 -8.11 25.07 13.95
CA LYS A 417 -7.72 24.78 15.34
C LYS A 417 -6.70 25.80 15.84
N ALA A 418 -5.60 26.00 15.11
CA ALA A 418 -4.58 26.97 15.48
C ALA A 418 -5.13 28.41 15.57
N GLY A 419 -6.05 28.78 14.68
CA GLY A 419 -6.73 30.08 14.73
C GLY A 419 -7.61 30.25 15.97
N VAL A 420 -8.39 29.23 16.33
CA VAL A 420 -9.24 29.23 17.53
C VAL A 420 -8.39 29.21 18.80
N ASP A 421 -7.33 28.41 18.86
CA ASP A 421 -6.37 28.39 19.98
C ASP A 421 -5.76 29.78 20.18
N HIS A 422 -5.34 30.45 19.11
CA HIS A 422 -4.77 31.80 19.19
C HIS A 422 -5.79 32.86 19.63
N ILE A 423 -7.05 32.76 19.19
CA ILE A 423 -8.13 33.63 19.67
C ILE A 423 -8.40 33.36 21.15
N TYR A 424 -8.47 32.09 21.55
CA TYR A 424 -8.68 31.68 22.93
C TYR A 424 -7.58 32.23 23.84
N ASP A 425 -6.30 32.05 23.46
CA ASP A 425 -5.13 32.59 24.14
C ASP A 425 -5.23 34.11 24.29
N LYS A 426 -5.61 34.82 23.22
CA LYS A 426 -5.84 36.26 23.29
C LYS A 426 -6.97 36.61 24.24
N LEU A 427 -8.07 35.86 24.30
CA LEU A 427 -9.20 36.17 25.19
C LEU A 427 -8.98 35.74 26.65
N THR A 428 -7.86 35.06 26.98
CA THR A 428 -7.57 34.64 28.37
C THR A 428 -7.36 35.80 29.35
N PHE A 429 -7.01 37.00 28.88
CA PHE A 429 -6.84 38.17 29.76
C PHE A 429 -8.17 38.71 30.32
N LEU A 430 -9.30 38.36 29.71
CA LEU A 430 -10.63 38.75 30.16
C LEU A 430 -11.11 37.96 31.40
N ASN A 431 -10.28 37.06 31.94
CA ASN A 431 -10.54 36.32 33.17
C ASN A 431 -10.58 37.26 34.41
N GLY A 432 -11.67 38.01 34.53
CA GLY A 432 -12.05 38.77 35.72
C GLY A 432 -13.16 38.10 36.55
N SER A 433 -13.86 37.08 36.04
CA SER A 433 -15.02 36.53 36.77
C SER A 433 -15.45 35.10 36.36
N ALA A 434 -14.57 34.10 36.44
CA ALA A 434 -15.00 32.71 36.61
C ALA A 434 -13.84 31.83 37.13
N PRO A 435 -14.11 30.83 38.00
CA PRO A 435 -13.07 29.98 38.55
C PRO A 435 -12.47 29.11 37.45
N SER A 436 -11.16 28.99 37.50
CA SER A 436 -10.30 28.08 36.72
C SER A 436 -10.98 26.75 36.38
N SER A 437 -11.48 26.63 35.16
CA SER A 437 -11.61 25.35 34.48
C SER A 437 -10.27 25.04 33.82
N ASP A 438 -9.82 23.82 34.04
CA ASP A 438 -8.51 23.28 33.70
C ASP A 438 -7.94 23.75 32.37
N LYS A 439 -6.63 24.01 32.37
CA LYS A 439 -5.83 24.10 31.15
C LYS A 439 -6.12 22.88 30.30
N PHE A 440 -6.76 23.07 29.15
CA PHE A 440 -7.02 22.03 28.15
C PHE A 440 -5.68 21.51 27.61
N SER A 441 -5.06 20.57 28.32
CA SER A 441 -3.73 20.06 27.97
C SER A 441 -3.75 18.93 26.94
N ASP A 442 -4.92 18.54 26.42
CA ASP A 442 -5.05 17.58 25.32
C ASP A 442 -6.33 17.88 24.52
N VAL A 443 -6.20 18.64 23.43
CA VAL A 443 -7.32 19.03 22.55
C VAL A 443 -7.76 17.81 21.73
N SER A 444 -8.70 17.04 22.27
CA SER A 444 -9.43 16.03 21.51
C SER A 444 -10.35 16.70 20.48
N GLU A 445 -10.58 16.07 19.32
CA GLU A 445 -11.39 16.62 18.20
C GLU A 445 -12.79 17.11 18.60
N GLY A 446 -13.36 16.62 19.71
CA GLY A 446 -14.65 17.07 20.23
C GLY A 446 -14.64 18.41 21.00
N GLN A 447 -13.47 18.97 21.33
CA GLN A 447 -13.37 20.18 22.18
C GLN A 447 -13.26 21.49 21.38
N LEU A 448 -13.02 21.44 20.06
CA LEU A 448 -12.91 22.64 19.23
C LEU A 448 -14.21 23.47 19.18
N PRO A 449 -15.40 22.88 18.98
CA PRO A 449 -16.65 23.65 19.00
C PRO A 449 -16.94 24.30 20.35
N GLU A 450 -16.54 23.64 21.44
CA GLU A 450 -16.71 24.14 22.81
C GLU A 450 -15.76 25.30 23.12
N MET A 451 -14.51 25.21 22.67
CA MET A 451 -13.56 26.33 22.75
C MET A 451 -14.05 27.53 21.94
N LEU A 452 -14.60 27.30 20.74
CA LEU A 452 -15.15 28.35 19.88
C LEU A 452 -16.40 28.99 20.52
N ARG A 453 -17.25 28.21 21.18
CA ARG A 453 -18.37 28.72 21.99
C ARG A 453 -17.89 29.64 23.12
N GLN A 454 -16.86 29.23 23.87
CA GLN A 454 -16.27 30.04 24.94
C GLN A 454 -15.61 31.32 24.41
N CYS A 455 -14.95 31.25 23.24
CA CYS A 455 -14.41 32.44 22.57
C CYS A 455 -15.53 33.42 22.18
N ASN A 456 -16.64 32.93 21.64
CA ASN A 456 -17.79 33.79 21.28
C ASN A 456 -18.42 34.43 22.52
N GLU A 457 -18.66 33.68 23.60
CA GLU A 457 -19.20 34.24 24.85
C GLU A 457 -18.31 35.35 25.43
N ARG A 458 -16.99 35.13 25.44
CA ARG A 458 -16.03 36.15 25.89
C ARG A 458 -15.94 37.35 24.95
N LEU A 459 -16.07 37.14 23.64
CA LEU A 459 -16.14 38.23 22.68
C LEU A 459 -17.42 39.05 22.87
N ASP A 460 -18.55 38.42 23.14
CA ASP A 460 -19.81 39.10 23.43
C ASP A 460 -19.71 39.90 24.74
N GLU A 461 -19.08 39.36 25.79
CA GLU A 461 -18.76 40.09 27.02
C GLU A 461 -17.85 41.30 26.76
N LEU A 462 -16.79 41.12 25.96
CA LEU A 462 -15.90 42.21 25.56
C LEU A 462 -16.65 43.29 24.77
N MET A 463 -17.45 42.90 23.78
CA MET A 463 -18.24 43.82 22.96
C MET A 463 -19.23 44.60 23.82
N THR A 464 -19.92 43.93 24.76
CA THR A 464 -20.83 44.58 25.72
C THR A 464 -20.06 45.54 26.65
N SER A 465 -18.86 45.16 27.10
CA SER A 465 -18.02 46.05 27.92
C SER A 465 -17.49 47.28 27.17
N LEU A 466 -17.42 47.19 25.83
CA LEU A 466 -16.98 48.26 24.95
C LEU A 466 -18.13 49.15 24.45
N GLU A 467 -19.41 48.74 24.60
CA GLU A 467 -20.57 49.54 24.16
C GLU A 467 -20.66 50.88 24.90
N ASP A 468 -20.27 50.93 26.17
CA ASP A 468 -20.30 52.13 27.01
C ASP A 468 -18.97 52.93 26.99
N VAL A 469 -18.00 52.51 26.18
CA VAL A 469 -16.64 53.06 26.17
C VAL A 469 -16.40 53.84 24.87
N ASP A 470 -16.09 55.14 24.99
CA ASP A 470 -15.69 55.95 23.84
C ASP A 470 -14.29 55.54 23.37
N ILE A 471 -14.27 54.73 22.32
CA ILE A 471 -13.05 54.17 21.71
C ILE A 471 -12.08 55.30 21.30
N GLN A 472 -12.57 56.49 20.92
CA GLN A 472 -11.71 57.61 20.55
C GLN A 472 -11.00 58.23 21.77
N GLU A 473 -11.67 58.29 22.92
CA GLU A 473 -11.08 58.80 24.16
C GLU A 473 -10.04 57.82 24.73
N GLN A 474 -10.32 56.52 24.70
CA GLN A 474 -9.36 55.49 25.10
C GLN A 474 -8.16 55.38 24.16
N LEU A 475 -8.35 55.48 22.84
CA LEU A 475 -7.23 55.51 21.89
C LEU A 475 -6.33 56.73 22.10
N ASN A 476 -6.91 57.89 22.42
CA ASN A 476 -6.14 59.09 22.76
C ASN A 476 -5.38 58.94 24.09
N LEU A 477 -5.95 58.26 25.08
CA LEU A 477 -5.29 57.92 26.35
C LEU A 477 -4.16 56.92 26.14
N MET A 478 -4.36 55.89 25.30
CA MET A 478 -3.33 54.92 24.95
C MET A 478 -2.21 55.54 24.10
N GLU A 479 -2.52 56.44 23.16
CA GLU A 479 -1.49 57.22 22.44
C GLU A 479 -0.74 58.15 23.41
N GLN A 480 -1.40 58.75 24.40
CA GLN A 480 -0.71 59.54 25.44
C GLN A 480 0.18 58.67 26.34
N GLU A 481 -0.26 57.47 26.72
CA GLU A 481 0.54 56.52 27.50
C GLU A 481 1.69 55.91 26.70
N GLU A 482 1.48 55.51 25.44
CA GLU A 482 2.54 55.04 24.54
C GLU A 482 3.53 56.15 24.20
N THR A 483 3.08 57.38 23.95
CA THR A 483 4.01 58.50 23.73
C THR A 483 4.75 58.86 25.01
N SER A 484 4.12 58.75 26.18
CA SER A 484 4.77 58.92 27.48
C SER A 484 5.81 57.82 27.74
N ASP A 485 5.49 56.55 27.52
CA ASP A 485 6.40 55.41 27.70
C ASP A 485 7.50 55.37 26.63
N LEU A 486 7.21 55.77 25.39
CA LEU A 486 8.22 55.98 24.36
C LEU A 486 9.14 57.14 24.74
N VAL A 487 8.63 58.26 25.26
CA VAL A 487 9.45 59.40 25.72
C VAL A 487 10.30 59.02 26.93
N VAL A 488 9.76 58.26 27.90
CA VAL A 488 10.49 57.76 29.07
C VAL A 488 11.56 56.76 28.66
N ASN A 489 11.25 55.82 27.75
CA ASN A 489 12.22 54.86 27.23
C ASN A 489 13.29 55.54 26.36
N ASN A 490 12.93 56.50 25.50
CA ASN A 490 13.90 57.24 24.69
C ASN A 490 14.80 58.12 25.56
N GLU A 491 14.26 58.79 26.58
CA GLU A 491 15.07 59.53 27.56
C GLU A 491 15.99 58.59 28.36
N PHE A 492 15.53 57.40 28.74
CA PHE A 492 16.33 56.40 29.42
C PHE A 492 17.47 55.89 28.52
N PHE A 493 17.19 55.59 27.25
CA PHE A 493 18.20 55.15 26.28
C PHE A 493 19.17 56.26 25.88
N SER A 494 18.73 57.52 25.73
CA SER A 494 19.61 58.67 25.47
C SER A 494 20.49 59.04 26.68
N LYS A 495 19.99 58.89 27.91
CA LYS A 495 20.83 59.02 29.13
C LYS A 495 21.85 57.89 29.27
N LEU A 496 21.57 56.72 28.71
CA LEU A 496 22.49 55.58 28.64
C LEU A 496 23.53 55.71 27.51
N GLU A 497 23.17 56.36 26.40
CA GLU A 497 24.00 56.56 25.21
C GLU A 497 25.24 57.43 25.51
N GLY A 498 25.15 58.39 26.43
CA GLY A 498 26.29 59.21 26.88
C GLY A 498 27.31 58.51 27.79
N LYS A 499 27.07 57.26 28.21
CA LYS A 499 27.93 56.51 29.15
C LYS A 499 28.36 55.13 28.64
N MET A 500 28.23 54.85 27.35
CA MET A 500 28.61 53.56 26.76
C MET A 500 30.05 53.59 26.20
N PRO A 501 30.90 52.58 26.49
CA PRO A 501 32.23 52.45 25.91
C PRO A 501 32.21 52.11 24.40
N ASP A 502 33.20 52.61 23.65
CA ASP A 502 33.29 52.59 22.16
C ASP A 502 33.29 51.20 21.49
N TYR A 503 33.38 50.11 22.25
CA TYR A 503 33.43 48.73 21.73
C TYR A 503 32.08 48.01 21.67
N ASN A 504 30.98 48.67 22.03
CA ASN A 504 29.66 48.03 22.11
C ASN A 504 28.79 48.37 20.89
N THR A 505 28.78 47.49 19.88
CA THR A 505 27.91 47.63 18.70
C THR A 505 26.54 46.98 18.94
N ARG A 506 25.48 47.79 19.03
CA ARG A 506 24.10 47.29 19.13
C ARG A 506 23.62 46.75 17.77
N ILE A 507 23.08 45.52 17.77
CA ILE A 507 22.37 44.94 16.63
C ILE A 507 20.99 45.61 16.57
N LYS A 508 20.68 46.29 15.45
CA LYS A 508 19.34 46.81 15.16
C LYS A 508 18.47 45.64 14.71
N LEU A 509 17.52 45.24 15.54
CA LEU A 509 16.45 44.33 15.12
C LEU A 509 15.52 45.12 14.19
N LEU A 510 15.43 44.71 12.93
CA LEU A 510 14.42 45.20 12.00
C LEU A 510 13.04 44.78 12.55
N THR A 511 12.19 45.76 12.83
CA THR A 511 10.75 45.57 13.00
C THR A 511 10.17 45.09 11.67
N THR A 512 10.07 43.77 11.49
CA THR A 512 9.35 43.17 10.38
C THR A 512 7.86 43.13 10.70
N PHE A 513 7.14 44.20 10.37
CA PHE A 513 5.77 44.04 9.90
C PHE A 513 5.86 43.29 8.57
N ARG A 514 5.59 41.98 8.59
CA ARG A 514 5.53 41.16 7.39
C ARG A 514 4.08 40.78 7.15
N GLU A 515 3.48 41.53 6.23
CA GLU A 515 2.20 41.21 5.58
C GLU A 515 2.32 39.82 4.95
N THR A 516 1.52 38.88 5.43
CA THR A 516 1.51 37.49 4.98
C THR A 516 0.77 37.39 3.64
N SER A 517 1.52 37.34 2.54
CA SER A 517 1.04 36.84 1.26
C SER A 517 1.30 35.33 1.21
N HIS A 518 0.23 34.54 1.22
CA HIS A 518 0.23 33.12 0.90
C HIS A 518 0.53 32.93 -0.59
N ASP A 519 1.45 32.02 -0.92
CA ASP A 519 1.43 31.27 -2.18
C ASP A 519 1.92 29.85 -1.85
N ASP A 520 1.08 28.89 -2.18
CA ASP A 520 1.29 27.45 -2.05
C ASP A 520 2.05 26.89 -3.28
N ASP A 521 2.51 25.65 -3.13
CA ASP A 521 3.16 24.72 -4.07
C ASP A 521 4.67 24.97 -4.32
N ASP A 522 5.59 24.01 -4.18
CA ASP A 522 5.48 22.61 -4.54
C ASP A 522 6.55 21.70 -3.89
N THR A 523 6.31 20.41 -4.07
CA THR A 523 6.93 19.21 -3.48
C THR A 523 8.38 18.90 -3.93
N ALA A 524 9.15 18.35 -2.97
CA ALA A 524 10.28 17.41 -3.08
C ALA A 524 11.65 17.83 -3.66
N GLY A 525 12.69 17.39 -2.94
CA GLY A 525 13.86 16.76 -3.54
C GLY A 525 15.15 17.58 -3.59
N GLU A 526 16.13 17.10 -2.84
CA GLU A 526 17.58 17.20 -3.08
C GLU A 526 18.25 18.58 -3.08
N ASP A 527 19.20 18.70 -2.13
CA ASP A 527 20.29 19.67 -2.05
C ASP A 527 20.64 20.33 -3.39
N ASN A 528 20.06 21.50 -3.62
CA ASN A 528 20.59 22.49 -4.55
C ASN A 528 20.49 23.83 -3.84
N ASP A 529 21.65 24.46 -3.61
CA ASP A 529 21.73 25.86 -3.17
C ASP A 529 21.05 26.75 -4.23
N ILE A 530 19.74 26.95 -4.10
CA ILE A 530 18.99 27.88 -4.92
C ILE A 530 19.47 29.29 -4.54
N LEU A 531 20.30 29.88 -5.41
CA LEU A 531 20.73 31.27 -5.29
C LEU A 531 19.50 32.16 -5.15
N THR A 532 19.39 32.81 -3.99
CA THR A 532 18.27 33.70 -3.66
C THR A 532 18.10 34.78 -4.74
N ARG A 533 16.86 35.19 -5.03
CA ARG A 533 16.52 36.23 -6.01
C ARG A 533 17.38 37.50 -5.87
N THR A 534 17.80 37.84 -4.66
CA THR A 534 18.72 38.94 -4.36
C THR A 534 20.16 38.68 -4.81
N ALA A 535 20.67 37.45 -4.64
CA ALA A 535 21.99 37.03 -5.13
C ALA A 535 22.04 37.04 -6.67
N LEU A 536 20.98 36.51 -7.31
CA LEU A 536 20.84 36.53 -8.78
C LEU A 536 20.73 37.97 -9.32
N LYS A 537 19.99 38.84 -8.63
CA LYS A 537 19.90 40.26 -8.98
C LYS A 537 21.26 40.95 -8.82
N LYS A 538 22.02 40.66 -7.75
CA LYS A 538 23.35 41.23 -7.49
C LYS A 538 24.40 40.75 -8.50
N GLN A 539 24.35 39.48 -8.89
CA GLN A 539 25.20 38.91 -9.92
C GLN A 539 24.86 39.48 -11.31
N SER A 540 23.57 39.61 -11.64
CA SER A 540 23.15 40.24 -12.90
C SER A 540 23.55 41.72 -12.96
N GLN A 541 23.48 42.43 -11.83
CA GLN A 541 23.88 43.83 -11.74
C GLN A 541 25.39 43.99 -11.86
N GLN A 542 26.19 43.09 -11.27
CA GLN A 542 27.64 43.04 -11.48
C GLN A 542 28.01 42.77 -12.94
N ILE A 543 27.30 41.87 -13.63
CA ILE A 543 27.53 41.59 -15.05
C ILE A 543 27.17 42.80 -15.92
N VAL A 544 26.09 43.50 -15.59
CA VAL A 544 25.67 44.74 -16.27
C VAL A 544 26.67 45.88 -16.00
N GLU A 545 27.17 46.04 -14.78
CA GLU A 545 28.19 47.04 -14.43
C GLU A 545 29.54 46.74 -15.10
N MET A 546 29.92 45.47 -15.21
CA MET A 546 31.11 45.05 -15.96
C MET A 546 30.96 45.29 -17.47
N ARG A 547 29.77 45.08 -18.04
CA ARG A 547 29.49 45.38 -19.47
C ARG A 547 29.31 46.87 -19.77
N ASN A 548 28.80 47.65 -18.82
CA ASN A 548 28.61 49.10 -18.97
C ASN A 548 29.87 49.92 -18.70
N LYS A 549 31.01 49.29 -18.37
CA LYS A 549 32.34 49.91 -18.48
C LYS A 549 32.74 50.09 -19.96
N LYS A 550 32.03 50.97 -20.67
CA LYS A 550 32.53 51.57 -21.91
C LYS A 550 33.70 52.49 -21.58
N ARG A 551 34.90 52.03 -21.97
CA ARG A 551 36.09 52.78 -22.42
C ARG A 551 36.14 54.27 -22.03
N GLN A 552 36.84 54.57 -20.93
CA GLN A 552 37.43 55.90 -20.71
C GLN A 552 38.75 56.01 -21.52
N PRO A 553 39.04 57.15 -22.18
CA PRO A 553 40.21 57.32 -23.01
C PRO A 553 41.49 57.45 -22.17
N ARG A 554 42.56 56.80 -22.60
CA ARG A 554 43.91 56.92 -22.00
C ARG A 554 44.36 58.40 -21.99
N LYS A 555 44.44 59.02 -20.82
CA LYS A 555 45.13 60.30 -20.63
C LYS A 555 46.66 60.09 -20.71
N LYS A 556 47.30 60.89 -21.55
CA LYS A 556 48.75 60.94 -21.80
C LYS A 556 49.53 61.21 -20.50
N LYS A 557 50.62 60.47 -20.29
CA LYS A 557 51.70 60.80 -19.34
C LYS A 557 52.25 62.20 -19.66
N ARG A 558 52.21 63.12 -18.69
CA ARG A 558 53.12 64.28 -18.63
C ARG A 558 54.22 63.98 -17.62
N ARG A 559 55.45 64.26 -18.03
CA ARG A 559 56.70 64.14 -17.26
C ARG A 559 56.79 65.22 -16.18
N SER A 560 57.33 64.79 -15.03
CA SER A 560 58.21 65.49 -14.08
C SER A 560 57.95 66.95 -13.67
N LYS A 561 57.88 67.18 -12.36
CA LYS A 561 59.03 67.72 -11.60
C LYS A 561 59.19 66.92 -10.32
#